data_AF-A0A3D4GRH6-F1
#
_entry.id   AF-A0A3D4GRH6-F1
#
_cell.length_a   1.000
_cell.length_b   1.000
_cell.length_c   1.000
_cell.angle_alpha   90.00
_cell.angle_beta   90.00
_cell.angle_gamma   90.00
#
_symmetry.space_group_name_H-M   'P 1'
#
loop_
_entity.id
_entity.type
_entity.pdbx_description
1 polymer ?
#
loop_
_entity_poly.entity_id
_entity_poly.type
_entity_poly.pdbx_seq_one_letter_code
_entity_poly.pdbx_strand_id
1 'polypeptide(L)'
;MSSSSHSASIPLWEIALSSPTPGISGDETLETNELTVEAWVISNRIEPETIQSIVSQWNPLDTFDTFSAFDAGNTDGLKSTGYFGAVFDGRYIYFAPQHYEEHESHGIVLRYDKHLPFNDPAS
;
A
#
# COMPACT_ATOMS: atom_id res chain seq x y z
N MET A 1 -3.26 58.10 16.53
CA MET A 1 -3.77 56.97 15.74
C MET A 1 -2.59 56.13 15.31
N SER A 2 -2.36 55.00 15.95
CA SER A 2 -1.49 53.94 15.47
C SER A 2 -2.18 52.63 15.83
N SER A 3 -2.69 51.95 14.81
CA SER A 3 -3.41 50.68 14.92
C SER A 3 -2.36 49.56 14.92
N SER A 4 -2.14 48.95 16.07
CA SER A 4 -1.37 47.72 16.21
C SER A 4 -2.22 46.53 15.76
N SER A 5 -1.98 46.05 14.55
CA SER A 5 -2.55 44.79 14.06
C SER A 5 -1.88 43.61 14.78
N HIS A 6 -2.61 42.96 15.70
CA HIS A 6 -2.22 41.65 16.22
C HIS A 6 -2.59 40.60 15.16
N SER A 7 -1.58 40.07 14.46
CA SER A 7 -1.74 38.87 13.66
C SER A 7 -1.65 37.66 14.60
N ALA A 8 -2.78 37.05 14.91
CA ALA A 8 -2.81 35.79 15.63
C ALA A 8 -2.42 34.66 14.66
N SER A 9 -1.18 34.19 14.76
CA SER A 9 -0.74 32.97 14.07
C SER A 9 -1.31 31.76 14.80
N ILE A 10 -2.25 31.06 14.18
CA ILE A 10 -2.75 29.77 14.66
C ILE A 10 -1.78 28.68 14.14
N PRO A 11 -1.16 27.86 15.00
CA PRO A 11 -0.22 26.83 14.56
C PRO A 11 -0.95 25.65 13.90
N LEU A 12 -0.34 25.16 12.81
CA LEU A 12 -0.91 24.31 11.76
C LEU A 12 -0.86 22.80 12.07
N TRP A 13 -1.42 22.33 13.20
CA TRP A 13 -1.43 20.89 13.51
C TRP A 13 -2.76 20.32 14.03
N GLU A 14 -3.86 21.06 13.95
CA GLU A 14 -5.16 20.55 14.35
C GLU A 14 -5.78 19.73 13.21
N ILE A 15 -5.66 18.40 13.28
CA ILE A 15 -6.49 17.49 12.50
C ILE A 15 -7.87 17.52 13.16
N ALA A 16 -8.81 18.23 12.56
CA ALA A 16 -10.20 18.23 13.00
C ALA A 16 -10.90 16.96 12.48
N LEU A 17 -10.93 15.91 13.31
CA LEU A 17 -11.89 14.82 13.12
C LEU A 17 -13.26 15.34 13.55
N SER A 18 -14.12 15.68 12.59
CA SER A 18 -15.51 16.02 12.89
C SER A 18 -16.41 14.81 12.66
N SER A 19 -17.12 14.40 13.70
CA SER A 19 -18.27 13.50 13.56
C SER A 19 -19.44 14.26 12.94
N PRO A 20 -20.35 13.59 12.19
CA PRO A 20 -21.52 14.25 11.64
C PRO A 20 -22.34 14.92 12.74
N THR A 21 -22.78 16.16 12.50
CA THR A 21 -23.60 16.93 13.44
C THR A 21 -25.01 16.32 13.49
N PRO A 22 -25.55 15.91 14.66
CA PRO A 22 -26.89 15.37 14.73
C PRO A 22 -27.93 16.43 14.37
N GLY A 23 -28.67 16.20 13.28
CA GLY A 23 -29.83 16.98 12.92
C GLY A 23 -31.08 16.49 13.64
N ILE A 24 -31.61 17.34 14.54
CA ILE A 24 -32.99 17.39 15.05
C ILE A 24 -33.46 16.21 15.92
N SER A 25 -34.10 16.59 17.03
CA SER A 25 -34.70 15.75 18.07
C SER A 25 -35.62 14.64 17.54
N GLY A 26 -35.24 13.40 17.81
CA GLY A 26 -36.07 12.22 17.62
C GLY A 26 -35.18 10.99 17.61
N ASP A 27 -35.29 10.20 18.67
CA ASP A 27 -34.91 8.79 18.81
C ASP A 27 -34.25 8.13 17.57
N GLU A 28 -32.92 7.99 17.61
CA GLU A 28 -32.12 6.89 17.02
C GLU A 28 -30.63 7.27 17.14
N THR A 29 -29.89 6.61 18.04
CA THR A 29 -28.42 6.64 18.00
C THR A 29 -27.97 5.82 16.79
N LEU A 30 -27.83 6.47 15.64
CA LEU A 30 -27.29 5.85 14.45
C LEU A 30 -25.81 5.51 14.70
N GLU A 31 -25.49 4.23 14.93
CA GLU A 31 -24.12 3.75 14.72
C GLU A 31 -23.85 3.73 13.22
N THR A 32 -23.49 4.89 12.67
CA THR A 32 -23.07 4.99 11.27
C THR A 32 -21.61 4.61 11.16
N ASN A 33 -21.31 3.62 10.33
CA ASN A 33 -19.96 3.21 9.95
C ASN A 33 -19.32 4.22 8.95
N GLU A 34 -19.60 5.52 9.13
CA GLU A 34 -19.25 6.60 8.22
C GLU A 34 -18.08 7.41 8.78
N LEU A 35 -17.05 7.64 7.95
CA LEU A 35 -15.89 8.47 8.28
C LEU A 35 -15.68 9.49 7.17
N THR A 36 -15.58 10.78 7.53
CA THR A 36 -15.14 11.85 6.63
C THR A 36 -13.74 12.28 7.01
N VAL A 37 -12.86 12.41 6.01
CA VAL A 37 -11.49 12.88 6.18
C VAL A 37 -11.28 14.10 5.29
N GLU A 38 -10.90 15.21 5.90
CA GLU A 38 -10.47 16.44 5.21
C GLU A 38 -9.02 16.76 5.61
N ALA A 39 -8.18 17.07 4.62
CA ALA A 39 -6.79 17.45 4.86
C ALA A 39 -6.34 18.52 3.86
N TRP A 40 -5.67 19.57 4.38
CA TRP A 40 -4.97 20.55 3.56
C TRP A 40 -3.53 20.10 3.37
N VAL A 41 -3.11 19.87 2.12
CA VAL A 41 -1.76 19.37 1.80
C VAL A 41 -1.04 20.34 0.88
N ILE A 42 0.16 20.75 1.31
CA ILE A 42 1.10 21.52 0.49
C ILE A 42 2.38 20.68 0.39
N SER A 43 2.72 20.21 -0.79
CA SER A 43 3.99 19.53 -1.04
C SER A 43 4.92 20.45 -1.84
N ASN A 44 6.15 20.58 -1.37
CA ASN A 44 7.23 21.31 -2.03
C ASN A 44 8.35 20.39 -2.54
N ARG A 45 8.12 19.06 -2.53
CA ARG A 45 9.09 18.06 -3.00
C ARG A 45 8.46 17.26 -4.14
N ILE A 46 9.06 17.35 -5.32
CA ILE A 46 8.70 16.59 -6.51
C ILE A 46 9.94 15.81 -6.91
N GLU A 47 9.94 14.53 -6.58
CA GLU A 47 10.97 13.59 -7.01
C GLU A 47 10.27 12.45 -7.77
N PRO A 48 10.89 11.87 -8.81
CA PRO A 48 10.36 10.68 -9.46
C PRO A 48 10.04 9.58 -8.43
N GLU A 49 8.93 8.88 -8.62
CA GLU A 49 8.56 7.67 -7.87
C GLU A 49 8.32 7.87 -6.35
N THR A 50 8.21 9.11 -5.87
CA THR A 50 7.89 9.36 -4.46
C THR A 50 6.40 9.15 -4.17
N ILE A 51 6.11 8.34 -3.15
CA ILE A 51 4.77 8.14 -2.60
C ILE A 51 4.72 8.80 -1.20
N GLN A 52 3.69 9.63 -0.95
CA GLN A 52 3.44 10.25 0.35
C GLN A 52 2.00 9.94 0.79
N SER A 53 1.85 9.09 1.81
CA SER A 53 0.54 8.82 2.41
C SER A 53 0.04 10.06 3.16
N ILE A 54 -1.12 10.60 2.76
CA ILE A 54 -1.72 11.80 3.37
C ILE A 54 -2.57 11.43 4.60
N VAL A 55 -3.40 10.41 4.47
CA VAL A 55 -4.16 9.82 5.59
C VAL A 55 -4.18 8.29 5.43
N SER A 56 -3.97 7.57 6.52
CA SER A 56 -4.09 6.12 6.58
C SER A 56 -4.68 5.70 7.92
N GLN A 57 -5.68 4.84 7.91
CA GLN A 57 -6.07 4.06 9.09
C GLN A 57 -5.48 2.68 8.91
N TRP A 58 -4.31 2.45 9.50
CA TRP A 58 -3.64 1.16 9.46
C TRP A 58 -3.52 0.60 10.87
N ASN A 59 -3.98 -0.64 11.04
CA ASN A 59 -3.73 -1.40 12.25
C ASN A 59 -2.73 -2.51 11.90
N PRO A 60 -1.48 -2.43 12.39
CA PRO A 60 -0.52 -3.52 12.24
C PRO A 60 -1.09 -4.79 12.87
N LEU A 61 -0.80 -5.92 12.27
CA LEU A 61 -1.08 -7.21 12.89
C LEU A 61 -0.08 -7.42 14.03
N ASP A 62 -0.53 -7.93 15.17
CA ASP A 62 0.34 -8.33 16.28
C ASP A 62 1.24 -9.53 15.88
N THR A 63 0.82 -10.29 14.87
CA THR A 63 1.49 -11.48 14.34
C THR A 63 1.53 -11.44 12.81
N PHE A 64 2.61 -11.98 12.24
CA PHE A 64 2.83 -12.08 10.79
C PHE A 64 2.39 -13.46 10.26
N ASP A 65 1.28 -14.01 10.74
CA ASP A 65 0.79 -15.37 10.44
C ASP A 65 -0.37 -15.42 9.43
N THR A 66 -0.79 -14.26 8.91
CA THR A 66 -1.90 -14.15 7.95
C THR A 66 -1.50 -14.31 6.49
N PHE A 67 -0.20 -14.39 6.19
CA PHE A 67 0.30 -14.63 4.84
C PHE A 67 1.16 -15.90 4.82
N SER A 68 1.30 -16.48 3.64
CA SER A 68 2.22 -17.57 3.39
C SER A 68 3.12 -17.22 2.22
N ALA A 69 4.34 -17.75 2.22
CA ALA A 69 5.33 -17.50 1.19
C ALA A 69 6.06 -18.80 0.86
N PHE A 70 6.63 -18.85 -0.34
CA PHE A 70 7.46 -19.95 -0.80
C PHE A 70 8.70 -19.39 -1.50
N ASP A 71 9.84 -19.99 -1.20
CA ASP A 71 11.10 -19.67 -1.87
C ASP A 71 11.17 -20.44 -3.18
N ALA A 72 10.86 -19.75 -4.27
CA ALA A 72 10.92 -20.29 -5.61
C ALA A 72 12.33 -20.23 -6.23
N GLY A 73 13.37 -19.86 -5.47
CA GLY A 73 14.71 -19.56 -5.99
C GLY A 73 15.48 -20.72 -6.62
N ASN A 74 15.00 -21.96 -6.43
CA ASN A 74 15.59 -23.17 -6.98
C ASN A 74 14.55 -24.10 -7.64
N THR A 75 13.52 -23.52 -8.27
CA THR A 75 12.48 -24.27 -8.98
C THR A 75 13.11 -25.06 -10.14
N ASP A 76 12.76 -26.34 -10.28
CA ASP A 76 13.30 -27.26 -11.29
C ASP A 76 14.84 -27.38 -11.31
N GLY A 77 15.51 -27.08 -10.18
CA GLY A 77 16.98 -27.08 -10.09
C GLY A 77 17.64 -25.93 -10.85
N LEU A 78 16.88 -24.90 -11.22
CA LEU A 78 17.34 -23.70 -11.88
C LEU A 78 17.43 -22.54 -10.89
N LYS A 79 18.46 -21.70 -11.02
CA LYS A 79 18.57 -20.43 -10.28
C LYS A 79 17.45 -19.48 -10.73
N SER A 80 16.33 -19.53 -10.04
CA SER A 80 15.07 -18.85 -10.38
C SER A 80 14.89 -17.64 -9.47
N THR A 81 15.80 -16.69 -9.60
CA THR A 81 15.80 -15.40 -8.88
C THR A 81 16.04 -14.26 -9.86
N GLY A 82 15.90 -13.00 -9.40
CA GLY A 82 16.19 -11.83 -10.23
C GLY A 82 15.05 -11.44 -11.19
N TYR A 83 13.81 -11.37 -10.70
CA TYR A 83 12.63 -11.01 -11.50
C TYR A 83 12.17 -9.57 -11.27
N PHE A 84 11.64 -8.93 -12.31
CA PHE A 84 11.07 -7.58 -12.23
C PHE A 84 9.66 -7.54 -12.82
N GLY A 85 8.67 -7.55 -11.92
CA GLY A 85 7.27 -7.58 -12.30
C GLY A 85 6.83 -8.93 -12.87
N ALA A 86 5.57 -8.98 -13.30
CA ALA A 86 4.95 -10.18 -13.85
C ALA A 86 3.79 -9.85 -14.79
N VAL A 87 3.41 -10.81 -15.63
CA VAL A 87 2.22 -10.77 -16.47
C VAL A 87 1.33 -11.95 -16.12
N PHE A 88 0.01 -11.73 -16.11
CA PHE A 88 -0.98 -12.76 -15.84
C PHE A 88 -1.86 -12.99 -17.08
N ASP A 89 -2.05 -14.26 -17.47
CA ASP A 89 -2.76 -14.63 -18.70
C ASP A 89 -4.20 -15.17 -18.48
N GLY A 90 -4.64 -15.26 -17.21
CA GLY A 90 -5.91 -15.90 -16.84
C GLY A 90 -5.75 -17.21 -16.06
N ARG A 91 -4.60 -17.88 -16.19
CA ARG A 91 -4.25 -19.09 -15.44
C ARG A 91 -2.89 -18.97 -14.75
N TYR A 92 -1.88 -18.55 -15.50
CA TYR A 92 -0.51 -18.50 -15.05
C TYR A 92 -0.02 -17.06 -14.83
N ILE A 93 0.78 -16.88 -13.79
CA ILE A 93 1.62 -15.71 -13.60
C ILE A 93 3.00 -16.02 -14.17
N TYR A 94 3.52 -15.16 -15.03
CA TYR A 94 4.86 -15.25 -15.60
C TYR A 94 5.71 -14.09 -15.07
N PHE A 95 6.77 -14.43 -14.36
CA PHE A 95 7.69 -13.44 -13.80
C PHE A 95 8.73 -13.05 -14.85
N ALA A 96 8.85 -11.75 -15.13
CA ALA A 96 9.75 -11.28 -16.18
C ALA A 96 11.20 -11.32 -15.67
N PRO A 97 12.10 -12.09 -16.31
CA PRO A 97 13.48 -12.22 -15.86
C PRO A 97 14.24 -10.91 -16.04
N GLN A 98 15.15 -10.63 -15.13
CA GLN A 98 16.05 -9.49 -15.20
C GLN A 98 17.49 -9.96 -14.95
N HIS A 99 18.15 -9.40 -13.94
CA HIS A 99 19.52 -9.68 -13.63
C HIS A 99 19.61 -10.38 -12.28
N TYR A 100 20.59 -11.28 -12.15
CA TYR A 100 21.05 -11.69 -10.83
C TYR A 100 21.80 -10.53 -10.13
N GLU A 101 22.20 -10.76 -8.88
CA GLU A 101 22.90 -9.77 -8.03
C GLU A 101 24.14 -9.15 -8.71
N GLU A 102 24.85 -9.91 -9.55
CA GLU A 102 26.07 -9.46 -10.25
C GLU A 102 25.82 -8.85 -11.65
N HIS A 103 24.59 -8.43 -11.94
CA HIS A 103 24.17 -7.86 -13.24
C HIS A 103 24.27 -8.85 -14.42
N GLU A 104 24.47 -10.13 -14.14
CA GLU A 104 24.35 -11.20 -15.12
C GLU A 104 22.89 -11.36 -15.55
N SER A 105 22.64 -11.30 -16.86
CA SER A 105 21.30 -11.48 -17.44
C SER A 105 20.96 -12.97 -17.56
N HIS A 106 19.70 -13.34 -17.37
CA HIS A 106 19.23 -14.72 -17.57
C HIS A 106 17.91 -14.75 -18.36
N GLY A 107 17.61 -15.92 -18.94
CA GLY A 107 16.38 -16.16 -19.72
C GLY A 107 15.40 -17.12 -19.05
N ILE A 108 15.54 -17.37 -17.74
CA ILE A 108 14.72 -18.34 -17.01
C ILE A 108 13.42 -17.65 -16.60
N VAL A 109 12.32 -18.00 -17.26
CA VAL A 109 10.98 -17.49 -16.94
C VAL A 109 10.36 -18.37 -15.86
N LEU A 110 10.16 -17.80 -14.66
CA LEU A 110 9.40 -18.47 -13.60
C LEU A 110 7.91 -18.35 -13.90
N ARG A 111 7.17 -19.43 -13.67
CA ARG A 111 5.72 -19.53 -13.88
C ARG A 111 5.06 -20.02 -12.60
N TYR A 112 3.86 -19.51 -12.32
CA TYR A 112 3.01 -19.97 -11.23
C TYR A 112 1.56 -20.19 -11.70
N ASP A 113 1.00 -21.38 -11.50
CA ASP A 113 -0.40 -21.76 -11.70
C ASP A 113 -1.24 -21.36 -10.49
N LYS A 114 -2.07 -20.33 -10.63
CA LYS A 114 -2.91 -19.85 -9.53
C LYS A 114 -3.96 -20.84 -9.04
N HIS A 115 -4.17 -21.94 -9.76
CA HIS A 115 -5.12 -22.99 -9.38
C HIS A 115 -4.50 -24.08 -8.49
N LEU A 116 -3.19 -24.06 -8.30
CA LEU A 116 -2.47 -24.98 -7.42
C LEU A 116 -1.91 -24.21 -6.21
N PRO A 117 -1.63 -24.91 -5.09
CA PRO A 117 -0.89 -24.32 -3.98
C PRO A 117 0.48 -23.82 -4.47
N PHE A 118 0.91 -22.64 -4.01
CA PHE A 118 2.17 -22.02 -4.41
C PHE A 118 3.43 -22.83 -4.03
N ASN A 119 3.30 -23.87 -3.21
CA ASN A 119 4.36 -24.79 -2.83
C ASN A 119 4.22 -26.18 -3.48
N ASP A 120 3.24 -26.37 -4.37
CA ASP A 120 3.12 -27.58 -5.17
C ASP A 120 4.17 -27.54 -6.30
N PRO A 121 5.05 -28.55 -6.44
CA PRO A 121 6.01 -28.60 -7.54
C PRO A 121 5.39 -28.62 -8.94
N ALA A 122 4.10 -28.97 -9.07
CA ALA A 122 3.36 -28.90 -10.32
C ALA A 122 2.78 -27.51 -10.60
N SER A 123 2.88 -26.59 -9.65
CA SER A 123 2.44 -25.20 -9.78
C SER A 123 3.32 -24.38 -10.69
#